data_AF-A0A956V2I4-F1
#
_entry.id   AF-A0A956V2I4-F1
#
_cell.length_a   1.000
_cell.length_b   1.000
_cell.length_c   1.000
_cell.angle_alpha   90.00
_cell.angle_beta   90.00
_cell.angle_gamma   90.00
#
_symmetry.space_group_name_H-M   'P 1'
#
loop_
_entity.id
_entity.type
_entity.pdbx_description
1 polymer ?
#
loop_
_entity_poly.entity_id
_entity_poly.type
_entity_poly.pdbx_seq_one_letter_code
_entity_poly.pdbx_strand_id
1 'polypeptide(L)'
;MSKSERLLAACGVSSLLLGGLGYLFFRPSHSVWFVPDWLVLGQARGLPELFYNLPALIHVFVFSLLSLAFIGLSKVKIWGVSSLWFLVNLGFELGQTLNDEALMNFPDVLRRYFLYGTFDPNDIVFAVVGAGLAISLSLFLRGKYD
;
A
#
# COMPACT_ATOMS: atom_id res chain seq x y z
N MET A 1 -12.29 11.82 -17.73
CA MET A 1 -11.52 12.14 -16.51
C MET A 1 -11.33 13.64 -16.39
N SER A 2 -11.68 14.22 -15.26
CA SER A 2 -11.42 15.61 -14.89
C SER A 2 -9.91 15.87 -14.70
N LYS A 3 -9.52 17.14 -14.54
CA LYS A 3 -8.13 17.50 -14.26
C LYS A 3 -7.65 16.93 -12.92
N SER A 4 -8.48 16.97 -11.89
CA SER A 4 -8.17 16.41 -10.57
C SER A 4 -7.99 14.89 -10.62
N GLU A 5 -8.86 14.17 -11.35
CA GLU A 5 -8.75 12.72 -11.55
C GLU A 5 -7.44 12.32 -12.25
N ARG A 6 -7.03 13.05 -13.30
CA ARG A 6 -5.75 12.79 -13.97
C ARG A 6 -4.54 13.01 -13.06
N LEU A 7 -4.61 14.02 -12.17
CA LEU A 7 -3.54 14.27 -11.20
C LEU A 7 -3.47 13.16 -10.15
N LEU A 8 -4.60 12.66 -9.65
CA LEU A 8 -4.64 11.49 -8.75
C LEU A 8 -4.03 10.26 -9.41
N ALA A 9 -4.39 9.97 -10.66
CA ALA A 9 -3.82 8.86 -11.41
C ALA A 9 -2.30 9.00 -11.56
N ALA A 10 -1.82 10.19 -11.96
CA ALA A 10 -0.40 10.46 -12.12
C ALA A 10 0.37 10.32 -10.80
N CYS A 11 -0.16 10.86 -9.70
CA CYS A 11 0.42 10.71 -8.37
C CYS A 11 0.43 9.25 -7.92
N GLY A 12 -0.70 8.53 -8.05
CA GLY A 12 -0.82 7.12 -7.69
C GLY A 12 0.16 6.22 -8.46
N VAL A 13 0.23 6.38 -9.79
CA VAL A 13 1.18 5.62 -10.62
C VAL A 13 2.62 5.96 -10.27
N SER A 14 2.96 7.24 -10.09
CA SER A 14 4.32 7.65 -9.72
C SER A 14 4.72 7.06 -8.37
N SER A 15 3.85 7.14 -7.37
CA SER A 15 4.09 6.55 -6.05
C SER A 15 4.19 5.02 -6.09
N LEU A 16 3.41 4.36 -6.94
CA LEU A 16 3.53 2.90 -7.15
C LEU A 16 4.89 2.53 -7.74
N LEU A 17 5.34 3.26 -8.77
CA LEU A 17 6.64 3.03 -9.39
C LEU A 17 7.78 3.30 -8.41
N LEU A 18 7.72 4.39 -7.65
CA LEU A 18 8.73 4.71 -6.63
C LEU A 18 8.75 3.66 -5.51
N GLY A 19 7.58 3.21 -5.06
CA GLY A 19 7.46 2.13 -4.07
C GLY A 19 8.03 0.81 -4.58
N GLY A 20 7.68 0.43 -5.82
CA GLY A 20 8.20 -0.76 -6.47
C GLY A 20 9.73 -0.70 -6.68
N LEU A 21 10.27 0.45 -7.09
CA LEU A 21 11.71 0.65 -7.18
C LEU A 21 12.38 0.53 -5.80
N GLY A 22 11.84 1.21 -4.78
CA GLY A 22 12.35 1.08 -3.42
C GLY A 22 12.36 -0.38 -2.95
N TYR A 23 11.32 -1.13 -3.30
CA TYR A 23 11.25 -2.56 -3.02
C TYR A 23 12.42 -3.34 -3.63
N LEU A 24 12.79 -3.08 -4.89
CA LEU A 24 13.91 -3.74 -5.57
C LEU A 24 15.31 -3.36 -5.02
N PHE A 25 15.44 -2.20 -4.39
CA PHE A 25 16.71 -1.73 -3.82
C PHE A 25 16.90 -2.08 -2.34
N PHE A 26 15.79 -2.27 -1.61
CA PHE A 26 15.81 -2.29 -0.14
C PHE A 26 15.38 -3.61 0.47
N ARG A 27 14.64 -4.46 -0.25
CA ARG A 27 14.19 -5.75 0.29
C ARG A 27 15.14 -6.89 -0.10
N PRO A 28 15.54 -7.75 0.85
CA PRO A 28 16.28 -8.96 0.54
C PRO A 28 15.47 -9.88 -0.37
N SER A 29 16.10 -10.53 -1.36
CA SER A 29 15.41 -11.39 -2.33
C SER A 29 14.62 -12.54 -1.69
N HIS A 30 15.10 -13.07 -0.56
CA HIS A 30 14.41 -14.13 0.21
C HIS A 30 13.17 -13.64 0.97
N SER A 31 12.98 -12.33 1.15
CA SER A 31 11.79 -11.77 1.79
C SER A 31 10.61 -11.62 0.82
N VAL A 32 10.83 -11.91 -0.47
CA VAL A 32 9.84 -11.70 -1.53
C VAL A 32 9.80 -12.89 -2.48
N TRP A 33 8.91 -13.82 -2.20
CA TRP A 33 8.83 -15.09 -2.94
C TRP A 33 8.54 -14.95 -4.45
N PHE A 34 8.01 -13.81 -4.90
CA PHE A 34 7.62 -13.58 -6.31
C PHE A 34 8.58 -12.69 -7.11
N VAL A 35 9.58 -12.07 -6.47
CA VAL A 35 10.58 -11.25 -7.17
C VAL A 35 11.78 -12.14 -7.49
N PRO A 36 12.13 -12.35 -8.77
CA PRO A 36 13.30 -13.16 -9.12
C PRO A 36 14.59 -12.53 -8.60
N ASP A 37 15.55 -13.36 -8.18
CA ASP A 37 16.84 -12.89 -7.64
C ASP A 37 17.58 -11.94 -8.59
N TRP A 38 17.47 -12.14 -9.92
CA TRP A 38 18.12 -11.32 -10.93
C TRP A 38 17.59 -9.88 -11.03
N LEU A 39 16.41 -9.60 -10.47
CA LEU A 39 15.78 -8.28 -10.47
C LEU A 39 16.13 -7.46 -9.22
N VAL A 40 16.76 -8.09 -8.21
CA VAL A 40 17.16 -7.40 -6.97
C VAL A 40 18.42 -6.58 -7.24
N LEU A 41 18.30 -5.26 -7.15
CA LEU A 41 19.34 -4.31 -7.55
C LEU A 41 20.34 -3.99 -6.42
N GLY A 42 20.03 -4.41 -5.20
CA GLY A 42 20.91 -4.28 -4.05
C GLY A 42 20.21 -4.62 -2.74
N GLN A 43 21.00 -4.69 -1.68
CA GLN A 43 20.52 -4.70 -0.30
C GLN A 43 21.14 -3.49 0.39
N ALA A 44 20.41 -2.37 0.46
CA ALA A 44 20.87 -1.23 1.22
C ALA A 44 20.95 -1.61 2.71
N ARG A 45 22.15 -1.94 3.18
CA ARG A 45 22.42 -2.17 4.60
C ARG A 45 22.40 -0.83 5.33
N GLY A 46 21.65 -0.74 6.44
CA GLY A 46 21.61 0.45 7.29
C GLY A 46 20.49 1.44 7.00
N LEU A 47 19.42 1.05 6.30
CA LEU A 47 18.22 1.87 6.25
C LEU A 47 17.56 1.94 7.63
N PRO A 48 17.03 3.13 8.02
CA PRO A 48 16.21 3.25 9.22
C PRO A 48 15.05 2.26 9.22
N GLU A 49 14.70 1.73 10.39
CA GLU A 49 13.55 0.80 10.58
C GLU A 49 12.24 1.35 9.97
N LEU A 50 12.10 2.67 9.94
CA LEU A 50 10.98 3.38 9.32
C LEU A 50 10.71 2.98 7.85
N PHE A 51 11.75 2.61 7.09
CA PHE A 51 11.59 2.20 5.69
C PHE A 51 10.98 0.81 5.53
N TYR A 52 10.96 0.00 6.59
CA TYR A 52 10.34 -1.32 6.55
C TYR A 52 8.82 -1.23 6.49
N ASN A 53 8.20 -0.20 7.07
CA ASN A 53 6.75 -0.01 7.08
C ASN A 53 6.23 0.85 5.92
N LEU A 54 7.14 1.37 5.10
CA LEU A 54 6.81 2.20 3.95
C LEU A 54 5.82 1.52 2.96
N PRO A 55 5.90 0.19 2.71
CA PRO A 55 4.91 -0.48 1.86
C PRO A 55 3.47 -0.33 2.36
N ALA A 56 3.20 -0.44 3.66
CA ALA A 56 1.85 -0.31 4.21
C ALA A 56 1.26 1.08 3.93
N LEU A 57 2.07 2.14 4.11
CA LEU A 57 1.69 3.50 3.74
C LEU A 57 1.44 3.63 2.24
N ILE A 58 2.38 3.16 1.41
CA ILE A 58 2.30 3.29 -0.05
C ILE A 58 1.09 2.55 -0.60
N HIS A 59 0.80 1.33 -0.14
CA HIS A 59 -0.36 0.56 -0.59
C HIS A 59 -1.66 1.34 -0.35
N VAL A 60 -1.91 1.75 0.90
CA VAL A 60 -3.14 2.46 1.24
C VAL A 60 -3.24 3.78 0.46
N PHE A 61 -2.15 4.52 0.37
CA PHE A 61 -2.10 5.78 -0.37
C PHE A 61 -2.40 5.58 -1.87
N VAL A 62 -1.61 4.74 -2.56
CA VAL A 62 -1.70 4.50 -4.00
C VAL A 62 -3.06 3.95 -4.39
N PHE A 63 -3.53 2.89 -3.72
CA PHE A 63 -4.79 2.27 -4.11
C PHE A 63 -5.98 3.20 -3.88
N SER A 64 -5.92 4.06 -2.86
CA SER A 64 -6.92 5.11 -2.65
C SER A 64 -6.92 6.13 -3.78
N LEU A 65 -5.76 6.67 -4.16
CA LEU A 65 -5.66 7.65 -5.25
C LEU A 65 -6.12 7.08 -6.59
N LEU A 66 -5.67 5.87 -6.94
CA LEU A 66 -6.03 5.23 -8.19
C LEU A 66 -7.53 4.93 -8.23
N SER A 67 -8.11 4.41 -7.15
CA SER A 67 -9.55 4.18 -7.06
C SER A 67 -10.35 5.48 -7.25
N LEU A 68 -9.97 6.56 -6.56
CA LEU A 68 -10.61 7.86 -6.67
C LEU A 68 -10.43 8.51 -8.05
N ALA A 69 -9.34 8.23 -8.75
CA ALA A 69 -9.14 8.68 -10.13
C ALA A 69 -10.18 8.09 -11.10
N PHE A 70 -10.67 6.88 -10.83
CA PHE A 70 -11.69 6.21 -11.66
C PHE A 70 -13.12 6.53 -11.24
N ILE A 71 -13.40 6.61 -9.93
CA ILE A 71 -14.76 6.80 -9.43
C ILE A 71 -15.14 8.27 -9.18
N GLY A 72 -14.17 9.18 -9.24
CA GLY A 72 -14.34 10.62 -9.06
C GLY A 72 -14.32 11.11 -7.61
N LEU A 73 -14.23 12.44 -7.44
CA LEU A 73 -14.03 13.11 -6.16
C LEU A 73 -15.33 13.65 -5.55
N SER A 74 -15.93 12.89 -4.64
CA SER A 74 -16.91 13.43 -3.68
C SER A 74 -16.41 13.23 -2.25
N LYS A 75 -16.81 14.07 -1.30
CA LYS A 75 -16.37 13.91 0.10
C LYS A 75 -16.65 12.50 0.62
N VAL A 76 -17.85 11.98 0.36
CA VAL A 76 -18.24 10.62 0.76
C VAL A 76 -17.34 9.56 0.10
N LYS A 77 -17.05 9.69 -1.20
CA LYS A 77 -16.16 8.76 -1.92
C LYS A 77 -14.72 8.80 -1.36
N ILE A 78 -14.19 10.00 -1.09
CA ILE A 78 -12.83 10.19 -0.58
C ILE A 78 -12.65 9.46 0.75
N TRP A 79 -13.54 9.72 1.71
CA TRP A 79 -13.50 9.04 3.01
C TRP A 79 -13.78 7.55 2.87
N GLY A 80 -14.80 7.16 2.12
CA GLY A 80 -15.18 5.75 1.94
C GLY A 80 -14.07 4.89 1.33
N VAL A 81 -13.47 5.35 0.22
CA VAL A 81 -12.39 4.62 -0.46
C VAL A 81 -11.13 4.54 0.39
N SER A 82 -10.74 5.65 1.04
CA SER A 82 -9.51 5.66 1.84
C SER A 82 -9.64 4.77 3.08
N SER A 83 -10.81 4.79 3.73
CA SER A 83 -11.13 3.87 4.84
C SER A 83 -11.19 2.43 4.37
N LEU A 84 -11.77 2.15 3.20
CA LEU A 84 -11.79 0.80 2.63
C LEU A 84 -10.38 0.25 2.45
N TRP A 85 -9.48 1.00 1.81
CA TRP A 85 -8.10 0.52 1.59
C TRP A 85 -7.30 0.40 2.87
N PHE A 86 -7.53 1.26 3.86
CA PHE A 86 -7.00 1.07 5.21
C PHE A 86 -7.48 -0.25 5.83
N LEU A 87 -8.80 -0.54 5.78
CA LEU A 87 -9.36 -1.77 6.33
C LEU A 87 -8.85 -3.02 5.61
N VAL A 88 -8.67 -2.95 4.29
CA VAL A 88 -8.04 -4.02 3.52
C VAL A 88 -6.61 -4.26 4.02
N ASN A 89 -5.80 -3.22 4.17
CA ASN A 89 -4.43 -3.36 4.69
C ASN A 89 -4.44 -3.91 6.12
N LEU A 90 -5.31 -3.41 6.99
CA LEU A 90 -5.48 -3.91 8.35
C LEU A 90 -5.85 -5.40 8.36
N GLY A 91 -6.73 -5.84 7.45
CA GLY A 91 -7.05 -7.25 7.27
C GLY A 91 -5.84 -8.09 6.86
N PHE A 92 -4.96 -7.56 5.99
CA PHE A 92 -3.72 -8.24 5.62
C PHE A 92 -2.74 -8.35 6.81
N GLU A 93 -2.59 -7.28 7.60
CA GLU A 93 -1.74 -7.29 8.81
C GLU A 93 -2.26 -8.29 9.84
N LEU A 94 -3.55 -8.25 10.16
CA LEU A 94 -4.15 -9.20 11.10
C LEU A 94 -4.09 -10.64 10.58
N GLY A 95 -4.17 -10.85 9.27
CA GLY A 95 -4.04 -12.16 8.64
C GLY A 95 -2.68 -12.83 8.93
N GLN A 96 -1.61 -12.06 9.12
CA GLN A 96 -0.29 -12.58 9.48
C GLN A 96 -0.21 -13.11 10.93
N THR A 97 -1.24 -12.89 11.74
CA THR A 97 -1.34 -13.46 13.10
C THR A 97 -2.00 -14.85 13.12
N LEU A 98 -2.55 -15.30 11.99
CA LEU A 98 -3.22 -16.59 11.88
C LEU A 98 -2.22 -17.75 11.89
N ASN A 99 -2.63 -18.88 12.46
CA ASN A 99 -1.83 -20.11 12.42
C ASN A 99 -2.03 -20.86 11.08
N ASP A 100 -1.14 -21.81 10.79
CA ASP A 100 -1.20 -22.57 9.53
C ASP A 100 -2.52 -23.33 9.35
N GLU A 101 -3.12 -23.82 10.45
CA GLU A 101 -4.41 -24.50 10.42
C GLU A 101 -5.54 -23.59 9.92
N ALA A 102 -5.60 -22.34 10.39
CA ALA A 102 -6.59 -21.35 9.94
C ALA A 102 -6.39 -20.95 8.47
N LEU A 103 -5.19 -21.13 7.94
CA LEU A 103 -4.83 -20.76 6.57
C LEU A 103 -5.01 -21.89 5.54
N MET A 104 -5.37 -23.10 5.95
CA MET A 104 -5.46 -24.26 5.05
C MET A 104 -6.42 -24.07 3.87
N ASN A 105 -7.48 -23.26 4.04
CA ASN A 105 -8.47 -23.00 3.00
C ASN A 105 -8.16 -21.76 2.15
N PHE A 106 -7.08 -21.03 2.44
CA PHE A 106 -6.68 -19.87 1.64
C PHE A 106 -5.98 -20.31 0.36
N PRO A 107 -6.14 -19.55 -0.74
CA PRO A 107 -5.30 -19.71 -1.93
C PRO A 107 -3.81 -19.67 -1.56
N ASP A 108 -2.99 -20.52 -2.18
CA ASP A 108 -1.56 -20.67 -1.85
C ASP A 108 -0.80 -19.34 -1.79
N VAL A 109 -1.13 -18.41 -2.69
CA VAL A 109 -0.55 -17.06 -2.75
C VAL A 109 -0.80 -16.29 -1.45
N LEU A 110 -2.05 -16.30 -0.96
CA LEU A 110 -2.44 -15.63 0.27
C LEU A 110 -1.93 -16.37 1.51
N ARG A 111 -1.99 -17.70 1.51
CA ARG A 111 -1.44 -18.53 2.59
C ARG A 111 0.05 -18.25 2.79
N ARG A 112 0.85 -18.24 1.71
CA ARG A 112 2.29 -17.90 1.79
C ARG A 112 2.52 -16.47 2.28
N TYR A 113 1.71 -15.51 1.83
CA TYR A 113 1.80 -14.14 2.32
C TYR A 113 1.58 -14.05 3.84
N PHE A 114 0.57 -14.74 4.37
CA PHE A 114 0.27 -14.72 5.81
C PHE A 114 1.29 -15.52 6.64
N LEU A 115 1.75 -16.67 6.15
CA LEU A 115 2.71 -17.52 6.87
C LEU A 115 4.11 -16.92 6.97
N TYR A 116 4.56 -16.23 5.92
CA TYR A 116 5.91 -15.65 5.87
C TYR A 116 5.94 -14.15 6.16
N GLY A 117 4.77 -13.53 6.33
CA GLY A 117 4.64 -12.17 6.81
C GLY A 117 4.89 -12.07 8.31
N THR A 118 5.23 -10.87 8.78
CA THR A 118 5.42 -10.57 10.19
C THR A 118 4.49 -9.43 10.56
N PHE A 119 3.57 -9.69 11.49
CA PHE A 119 2.72 -8.64 12.04
C PHE A 119 3.57 -7.55 12.72
N ASP A 120 3.43 -6.30 12.26
CA ASP A 120 4.07 -5.13 12.85
C ASP A 120 3.01 -4.04 13.12
N PRO A 121 2.79 -3.65 14.40
CA PRO A 121 1.88 -2.54 14.72
C PRO A 121 2.21 -1.21 14.02
N ASN A 122 3.47 -0.99 13.65
CA ASN A 122 3.87 0.19 12.89
C ASN A 122 3.27 0.21 11.48
N ASP A 123 3.01 -0.94 10.86
CA ASP A 123 2.33 -1.02 9.56
C ASP A 123 0.91 -0.48 9.64
N ILE A 124 0.21 -0.68 10.77
CA ILE A 124 -1.11 -0.09 11.01
C ILE A 124 -1.01 1.45 11.10
N VAL A 125 -0.02 1.98 11.83
CA VAL A 125 0.20 3.43 11.92
C VAL A 125 0.51 4.01 10.55
N PHE A 126 1.36 3.35 9.77
CA PHE A 126 1.71 3.75 8.41
C PHE A 126 0.52 3.70 7.46
N ALA A 127 -0.34 2.69 7.59
CA ALA A 127 -1.59 2.59 6.86
C ALA A 127 -2.55 3.75 7.17
N VAL A 128 -2.67 4.14 8.45
CA VAL A 128 -3.45 5.33 8.86
C VAL A 128 -2.87 6.61 8.24
N VAL A 129 -1.55 6.77 8.27
CA VAL A 129 -0.88 7.92 7.63
C VAL A 129 -1.13 7.92 6.11
N GLY A 130 -1.04 6.77 5.45
CA GLY A 130 -1.32 6.61 4.02
C GLY A 130 -2.75 7.02 3.66
N ALA A 131 -3.74 6.59 4.45
CA ALA A 131 -5.13 7.00 4.28
C ALA A 131 -5.30 8.52 4.49
N GLY A 132 -4.68 9.07 5.55
CA GLY A 132 -4.70 10.51 5.83
C GLY A 132 -4.13 11.33 4.68
N LEU A 133 -2.98 10.94 4.13
CA LEU A 133 -2.36 11.60 2.98
C LEU A 133 -3.25 11.52 1.73
N ALA A 134 -3.88 10.38 1.46
CA ALA A 134 -4.81 10.22 0.33
C ALA A 134 -6.03 11.14 0.47
N ILE A 135 -6.59 11.23 1.67
CA ILE A 135 -7.72 12.12 1.99
C ILE A 135 -7.31 13.58 1.80
N SER A 136 -6.20 14.00 2.39
CA SER A 136 -5.70 15.38 2.31
C SER A 136 -5.47 15.82 0.86
N LEU A 137 -4.75 15.01 0.07
CA LEU A 137 -4.50 15.31 -1.34
C LEU A 137 -5.79 15.37 -2.16
N SER A 138 -6.69 14.41 -1.95
CA SER A 138 -7.95 14.33 -2.69
C SER A 138 -8.88 15.49 -2.37
N LEU A 139 -8.98 15.89 -1.10
CA LEU A 139 -9.76 17.07 -0.70
C LEU A 139 -9.17 18.37 -1.24
N PHE A 140 -7.84 18.50 -1.25
CA PHE A 140 -7.16 19.65 -1.84
C PHE A 140 -7.43 19.77 -3.34
N LEU A 141 -7.26 18.67 -4.10
CA LEU A 141 -7.51 18.66 -5.54
C LEU A 141 -8.98 18.92 -5.87
N ARG A 142 -9.90 18.39 -5.05
CA ARG A 142 -11.33 18.66 -5.16
C ARG A 142 -11.60 20.16 -5.03
N GLY A 143 -11.16 20.79 -3.94
CA GLY A 143 -11.41 22.22 -3.71
C GLY A 143 -10.74 23.18 -4.69
N LYS A 144 -9.74 22.72 -5.44
CA LYS A 144 -9.03 23.52 -6.45
C LYS A 144 -9.63 23.44 -7.85
N TYR A 145 -10.34 22.36 -8.17
CA TYR A 145 -10.78 22.05 -9.54
C TYR A 145 -12.28 21.72 -9.68
N ASP A 146 -13.02 21.60 -8.59
CA ASP A 146 -14.49 21.68 -8.54
C ASP A 146 -14.92 23.13 -8.28
#